data_AF-F5J1Q5-F1
#
_entry.id   AF-F5J1Q5-F1
#
_cell.length_a   1.000
_cell.length_b   1.000
_cell.length_c   1.000
_cell.angle_alpha   90.00
_cell.angle_beta   90.00
_cell.angle_gamma   90.00
#
_symmetry.space_group_name_H-M   'P 1'
#
loop_
_entity.id
_entity.type
_entity.pdbx_description
1 polymer ?
#
loop_
_entity_poly.entity_id
_entity_poly.type
_entity_poly.pdbx_seq_one_letter_code
_entity_poly.pdbx_strand_id
1 'polypeptide(L)'
;MKIRFPFLHIFIAILALTPGGVFSQVTIGSNEEPLKGALLDLKENPNGTSNKGLMLPRVELTANNTLTIASGTTSNSDYIGTVVYNTKKIETSEADRLCPGVHVWTGSKWQPLVAYPINTIPPSLAGPEADLVDSRDGETYHTARFHSVKAGSPYSCTPVEVVIIDAGIWMTQNLRYTQGITNSPADTYVAMQYYTPSNTGATAARIRENGKLYNWAAASSQKGNTTTGQGNVDNPPTYAANDEKYGTAGASTEVRRQGVCPPGWHLPTDTEWYILTEALKLRPDLYSSQTTATDANVGNVMKNSTEAAGAYLGTSKPSDQGGFAGYLVGFANQNRVTGYGVSNHWWASSSYNGANSWKRRVDNSTSSIDWSPSSRNNHFSVRCKKD
;
A
#
# COMPACT_ATOMS: atom_id res chain seq x y z
N MET A 1 3.09 99.93 -27.92
CA MET A 1 1.73 99.52 -27.53
C MET A 1 1.84 98.28 -26.63
N LYS A 2 1.76 98.44 -25.30
CA LYS A 2 1.86 97.33 -24.34
C LYS A 2 0.46 96.83 -24.01
N ILE A 3 0.05 95.71 -24.58
CA ILE A 3 -1.23 95.07 -24.26
C ILE A 3 -1.07 94.38 -22.90
N ARG A 4 -1.77 94.87 -21.88
CA ARG A 4 -1.82 94.25 -20.55
C ARG A 4 -2.97 93.24 -20.56
N PHE A 5 -2.69 91.98 -20.20
CA PHE A 5 -3.68 90.93 -19.97
C PHE A 5 -3.94 90.76 -18.46
N PRO A 6 -4.79 91.59 -17.84
CA PRO A 6 -5.08 91.50 -16.40
C PRO A 6 -5.83 90.22 -16.01
N PHE A 7 -6.41 89.50 -16.99
CA PHE A 7 -7.18 88.27 -16.76
C PHE A 7 -6.36 86.97 -16.83
N LEU A 8 -5.12 87.00 -17.34
CA LEU A 8 -4.30 85.79 -17.49
C LEU A 8 -3.93 85.16 -16.13
N HIS A 9 -3.70 85.99 -15.12
CA HIS A 9 -3.35 85.55 -13.77
C HIS A 9 -4.55 84.95 -13.02
N ILE A 10 -5.76 85.47 -13.31
CA ILE A 10 -7.02 84.92 -12.78
C ILE A 10 -7.31 83.57 -13.42
N PHE A 11 -7.06 83.42 -14.73
CA PHE A 11 -7.27 82.16 -15.44
C PHE A 11 -6.31 81.05 -14.96
N ILE A 12 -5.05 81.37 -14.71
CA ILE A 12 -4.05 80.44 -14.15
C ILE A 12 -4.37 80.07 -12.69
N ALA A 13 -4.85 81.02 -11.89
CA ALA A 13 -5.29 80.75 -10.51
C ALA A 13 -6.53 79.85 -10.46
N ILE A 14 -7.49 80.02 -11.39
CA ILE A 14 -8.67 79.14 -11.51
C ILE A 14 -8.27 77.73 -11.96
N LEU A 15 -7.31 77.60 -12.89
CA LEU A 15 -6.78 76.29 -13.30
C LEU A 15 -5.99 75.57 -12.20
N ALA A 16 -5.36 76.30 -11.28
CA ALA A 16 -4.59 75.74 -10.16
C ALA A 16 -5.45 75.37 -8.94
N LEU A 17 -6.71 75.83 -8.88
CA LEU A 17 -7.65 75.60 -7.77
C LEU A 17 -8.69 74.49 -8.06
N THR A 18 -8.68 73.90 -9.25
CA THR A 18 -9.48 72.69 -9.51
C THR A 18 -8.71 71.47 -9.01
N PRO A 19 -9.18 70.75 -7.96
CA PRO A 19 -8.57 69.48 -7.59
C PRO A 19 -8.85 68.48 -8.73
N GLY A 20 -7.88 68.33 -9.63
CA GLY A 20 -7.89 67.27 -10.62
C GLY A 20 -7.72 65.94 -9.92
N GLY A 21 -8.82 65.34 -9.48
CA GLY A 21 -8.81 63.96 -8.99
C GLY A 21 -8.36 63.05 -10.12
N VAL A 22 -7.18 62.44 -9.99
CA VAL A 22 -6.75 61.37 -10.89
C VAL A 22 -7.48 60.12 -10.45
N PHE A 23 -8.55 59.75 -11.15
CA PHE A 23 -9.26 58.49 -10.90
C PHE A 23 -8.47 57.37 -11.59
N SER A 24 -7.80 56.51 -10.80
CA SER A 24 -6.97 55.42 -11.33
C SER A 24 -7.73 54.09 -11.46
N GLN A 25 -9.04 54.14 -11.70
CA GLN A 25 -9.83 52.93 -11.96
C GLN A 25 -9.84 52.65 -13.46
N VAL A 26 -9.56 51.40 -13.82
CA VAL A 26 -9.42 50.97 -15.21
C VAL A 26 -10.41 49.85 -15.47
N THR A 27 -11.17 49.99 -16.56
CA THR A 27 -11.94 48.90 -17.15
C THR A 27 -11.07 48.20 -18.20
N ILE A 28 -10.92 46.89 -18.10
CA ILE A 28 -10.27 46.06 -19.12
C ILE A 28 -11.35 45.30 -19.89
N GLY A 29 -11.35 45.44 -21.21
CA GLY A 29 -12.22 44.69 -22.13
C GLY A 29 -13.37 45.49 -22.75
N SER A 30 -13.62 46.72 -22.29
CA SER A 30 -14.62 47.63 -22.86
C SER A 30 -14.27 49.10 -22.57
N ASN A 31 -14.98 50.04 -23.21
CA ASN A 31 -14.83 51.48 -23.00
C ASN A 31 -15.80 52.03 -21.93
N GLU A 32 -16.46 51.15 -21.17
CA GLU A 32 -17.42 51.54 -20.15
C GLU A 32 -16.71 52.06 -18.90
N GLU A 33 -17.36 53.00 -18.19
CA GLU A 33 -16.85 53.46 -16.90
C GLU A 33 -16.79 52.31 -15.88
N PRO A 34 -15.73 52.22 -15.08
CA PRO A 34 -15.60 51.19 -14.06
C PRO A 34 -16.65 51.36 -12.96
N LEU A 35 -17.15 50.24 -12.43
CA LEU A 35 -18.11 50.26 -11.33
C LEU A 35 -17.52 50.97 -10.09
N LYS A 36 -18.38 51.76 -9.42
CA LYS A 36 -17.98 52.46 -8.19
C LYS A 36 -17.50 51.46 -7.13
N GLY A 37 -16.27 51.65 -6.68
CA GLY A 37 -15.61 50.79 -5.69
C GLY A 37 -14.82 49.61 -6.27
N ALA A 38 -14.83 49.37 -7.59
CA ALA A 38 -13.98 48.37 -8.21
C ALA A 38 -12.52 48.87 -8.29
N LEU A 39 -11.56 48.08 -7.81
CA LEU A 39 -10.13 48.41 -7.95
C LEU A 39 -9.62 48.10 -9.36
N LEU A 40 -10.15 47.03 -9.97
CA LEU A 40 -9.94 46.63 -11.35
C LEU A 40 -11.26 46.07 -11.87
N ASP A 41 -11.80 46.65 -12.96
CA ASP A 41 -13.05 46.20 -13.56
C ASP A 41 -12.74 45.42 -14.84
N LEU A 42 -13.29 44.20 -14.97
CA LEU A 42 -13.05 43.32 -16.11
C LEU A 42 -14.39 43.05 -16.80
N LYS A 43 -14.64 43.75 -17.89
CA LYS A 43 -15.97 43.84 -18.51
C LYS A 43 -15.86 43.88 -20.02
N GLU A 44 -16.58 42.98 -20.69
CA GLU A 44 -16.69 42.96 -22.15
C GLU A 44 -18.00 43.58 -22.64
N ASN A 45 -19.14 43.21 -22.04
CA ASN A 45 -20.45 43.68 -22.49
C ASN A 45 -21.08 44.69 -21.52
N PRO A 46 -21.88 45.67 -22.01
CA PRO A 46 -22.51 46.69 -21.18
C PRO A 46 -23.41 46.15 -20.05
N ASN A 47 -24.05 45.00 -20.29
CA ASN A 47 -24.92 44.29 -19.35
C ASN A 47 -24.17 43.57 -18.20
N GLY A 48 -22.84 43.70 -18.13
CA GLY A 48 -22.01 43.06 -17.10
C GLY A 48 -21.64 41.61 -17.39
N THR A 49 -21.99 41.07 -18.55
CA THR A 49 -21.57 39.72 -18.97
C THR A 49 -20.25 39.77 -19.75
N SER A 50 -19.54 38.65 -19.81
CA SER A 50 -18.32 38.51 -20.61
C SER A 50 -18.26 37.12 -21.22
N ASN A 51 -17.85 37.04 -22.49
CA ASN A 51 -17.54 35.79 -23.20
C ASN A 51 -16.03 35.51 -23.19
N LYS A 52 -15.22 36.49 -22.76
CA LYS A 52 -13.77 36.39 -22.56
C LYS A 52 -13.42 36.46 -21.07
N GLY A 53 -12.18 36.12 -20.75
CA GLY A 53 -11.64 36.24 -19.40
C GLY A 53 -10.23 36.81 -19.41
N LEU A 54 -9.70 37.06 -18.21
CA LEU A 54 -8.29 37.40 -18.03
C LEU A 54 -7.45 36.11 -18.13
N MET A 55 -6.58 36.03 -19.13
CA MET A 55 -5.63 34.94 -19.27
C MET A 55 -4.27 35.36 -18.73
N LEU A 56 -3.69 34.55 -17.84
CA LEU A 56 -2.33 34.78 -17.37
C LEU A 56 -1.30 34.46 -18.46
N PRO A 57 -0.14 35.15 -18.48
CA PRO A 57 0.98 34.76 -19.33
C PRO A 57 1.36 33.30 -19.08
N ARG A 58 1.35 32.49 -20.15
CA ARG A 58 1.73 31.08 -20.10
C ARG A 58 3.21 30.95 -20.43
N VAL A 59 4.00 30.45 -19.49
CA VAL A 59 5.46 30.35 -19.62
C VAL A 59 5.94 28.98 -19.16
N GLU A 60 7.04 28.51 -19.73
CA GLU A 60 7.74 27.32 -19.24
C GLU A 60 8.80 27.74 -18.24
N LEU A 61 8.55 27.51 -16.95
CA LEU A 61 9.55 27.76 -15.92
C LEU A 61 10.65 26.70 -15.99
N THR A 62 11.91 27.11 -16.09
CA THR A 62 13.04 26.18 -16.24
C THR A 62 13.51 25.59 -14.92
N ALA A 63 13.48 26.38 -13.85
CA ALA A 63 13.78 26.02 -12.48
C ALA A 63 12.98 26.91 -11.53
N ASN A 64 12.71 26.43 -10.31
CA ASN A 64 11.91 27.20 -9.36
C ASN A 64 12.64 28.40 -8.77
N ASN A 65 13.96 28.52 -8.93
CA ASN A 65 14.77 29.61 -8.40
C ASN A 65 15.31 30.55 -9.50
N THR A 66 14.87 30.36 -10.75
CA THR A 66 15.35 31.14 -11.90
C THR A 66 14.22 31.99 -12.46
N LEU A 67 14.49 33.28 -12.59
CA LEU A 67 13.62 34.23 -13.25
C LEU A 67 14.11 34.44 -14.69
N THR A 68 13.41 33.86 -15.67
CA THR A 68 13.68 34.03 -17.11
C THR A 68 12.66 34.95 -17.77
N ILE A 69 12.41 36.12 -17.16
CA ILE A 69 11.50 37.12 -17.71
C ILE A 69 12.36 38.26 -18.28
N ALA A 70 12.53 38.21 -19.60
CA ALA A 70 13.13 39.23 -20.48
C ALA A 70 14.63 39.54 -20.32
N SER A 71 15.29 39.67 -21.48
CA SER A 71 16.66 40.16 -21.64
C SER A 71 16.73 41.65 -21.31
N GLY A 72 17.04 41.99 -20.07
CA GLY A 72 17.30 43.36 -19.63
C GLY A 72 17.85 43.39 -18.20
N THR A 73 18.89 44.17 -17.97
CA THR A 73 19.56 44.34 -16.67
C THR A 73 18.60 44.93 -15.64
N THR A 74 17.92 44.06 -14.90
CA THR A 74 17.07 44.39 -13.75
C THR A 74 17.30 43.31 -12.69
N SER A 75 17.23 43.68 -11.41
CA SER A 75 17.47 42.76 -10.30
C SER A 75 16.25 41.85 -10.14
N ASN A 76 16.44 40.59 -9.73
CA ASN A 76 15.33 39.65 -9.47
C ASN A 76 14.31 40.19 -8.45
N SER A 77 14.72 41.13 -7.59
CA SER A 77 13.86 41.85 -6.66
C SER A 77 12.79 42.71 -7.33
N ASP A 78 13.05 43.20 -8.54
CA ASP A 78 12.19 44.15 -9.23
C ASP A 78 10.90 43.48 -9.76
N TYR A 79 10.91 42.15 -9.82
CA TYR A 79 9.80 41.33 -10.32
C TYR A 79 9.03 40.58 -9.23
N ILE A 80 9.26 40.91 -7.95
CA ILE A 80 8.50 40.31 -6.84
C ILE A 80 7.00 40.54 -7.09
N GLY A 81 6.21 39.48 -6.94
CA GLY A 81 4.77 39.51 -7.19
C GLY A 81 4.38 39.20 -8.65
N THR A 82 5.33 38.95 -9.55
CA THR A 82 5.02 38.52 -10.91
C THR A 82 4.25 37.20 -10.90
N VAL A 83 3.09 37.17 -11.53
CA VAL A 83 2.21 35.98 -11.61
C VAL A 83 2.19 35.43 -13.02
N VAL A 84 2.44 34.14 -13.17
CA VAL A 84 2.41 33.44 -14.45
C VAL A 84 1.68 32.11 -14.33
N TYR A 85 1.18 31.59 -15.45
CA TYR A 85 0.75 30.20 -15.55
C TYR A 85 1.92 29.37 -16.08
N ASN A 86 2.52 28.54 -15.21
CA ASN A 86 3.54 27.59 -15.62
C ASN A 86 2.92 26.44 -16.42
N THR A 87 3.50 26.12 -17.57
CA THR A 87 3.11 24.96 -18.39
C THR A 87 4.06 23.78 -18.26
N LYS A 88 5.24 23.96 -17.68
CA LYS A 88 6.24 22.90 -17.53
C LYS A 88 5.96 22.03 -16.31
N LYS A 89 6.29 20.74 -16.42
CA LYS A 89 6.26 19.79 -15.32
C LYS A 89 7.69 19.37 -14.96
N ILE A 90 8.09 19.55 -13.70
CA ILE A 90 9.36 19.07 -13.13
C ILE A 90 9.04 18.30 -11.85
N GLU A 91 9.38 17.01 -11.87
CA GLU A 91 9.09 16.01 -10.83
C GLU A 91 10.38 15.23 -10.58
N THR A 92 11.46 15.88 -10.14
CA THR A 92 12.76 15.22 -9.85
C THR A 92 13.06 15.16 -8.36
N SER A 93 12.69 16.21 -7.64
CA SER A 93 12.86 16.34 -6.20
C SER A 93 11.79 17.29 -5.66
N GLU A 94 11.57 17.31 -4.35
CA GLU A 94 10.69 18.31 -3.72
C GLU A 94 11.27 19.73 -3.88
N ALA A 95 12.59 19.86 -3.87
CA ALA A 95 13.29 21.13 -3.98
C ALA A 95 13.16 21.76 -5.38
N ASP A 96 13.01 20.96 -6.44
CA ASP A 96 12.91 21.44 -7.83
C ASP A 96 11.49 21.35 -8.39
N ARG A 97 10.54 20.88 -7.58
CA ARG A 97 9.18 20.55 -8.00
C ARG A 97 8.48 21.76 -8.63
N LEU A 98 8.10 21.62 -9.89
CA LEU A 98 7.30 22.59 -10.63
C LEU A 98 6.12 21.88 -11.29
N CYS A 99 4.91 22.15 -10.82
CA CYS A 99 3.70 21.61 -11.43
C CYS A 99 3.06 22.65 -12.35
N PRO A 100 2.34 22.23 -13.40
CA PRO A 100 1.53 23.15 -14.18
C PRO A 100 0.52 23.88 -13.28
N GLY A 101 0.40 25.20 -13.44
CA GLY A 101 -0.49 26.01 -12.61
C GLY A 101 0.03 27.42 -12.37
N VAL A 102 -0.67 28.17 -11.52
CA VAL A 102 -0.34 29.57 -11.26
C VAL A 102 0.80 29.68 -10.25
N HIS A 103 1.84 30.45 -10.60
CA HIS A 103 3.01 30.68 -9.77
C HIS A 103 3.25 32.18 -9.60
N VAL A 104 3.73 32.56 -8.42
CA VAL A 104 4.16 33.92 -8.09
C VAL A 104 5.66 33.94 -7.80
N TRP A 105 6.37 34.94 -8.34
CA TRP A 105 7.78 35.15 -8.02
C TRP A 105 7.93 35.86 -6.68
N THR A 106 8.67 35.29 -5.74
CA THR A 106 8.87 35.84 -4.39
C THR A 106 10.13 36.71 -4.27
N GLY A 107 10.87 36.90 -5.36
CA GLY A 107 12.19 37.57 -5.37
C GLY A 107 13.37 36.60 -5.41
N SER A 108 13.14 35.35 -4.99
CA SER A 108 14.14 34.29 -4.97
C SER A 108 13.66 32.96 -5.54
N LYS A 109 12.33 32.71 -5.52
CA LYS A 109 11.74 31.50 -6.08
C LYS A 109 10.33 31.71 -6.61
N TRP A 110 9.92 30.82 -7.49
CA TRP A 110 8.55 30.60 -7.92
C TRP A 110 7.82 29.80 -6.85
N GLN A 111 6.80 30.43 -6.26
CA GLN A 111 5.91 29.80 -5.31
C GLN A 111 4.57 29.49 -6.01
N PRO A 112 4.07 28.26 -5.96
CA PRO A 112 2.75 27.96 -6.49
C PRO A 112 1.66 28.62 -5.63
N LEU A 113 0.65 29.20 -6.27
CA LEU A 113 -0.52 29.75 -5.56
C LEU A 113 -1.50 28.66 -5.14
N VAL A 114 -1.54 27.55 -5.87
CA VAL A 114 -2.27 26.34 -5.48
C VAL A 114 -1.25 25.35 -4.96
N ALA A 115 -1.41 24.90 -3.72
CA ALA A 115 -0.53 23.89 -3.14
C ALA A 115 -0.50 22.65 -4.04
N TYR A 116 0.69 22.11 -4.29
CA TYR A 116 0.82 20.89 -5.06
C TYR A 116 0.19 19.69 -4.32
N PRO A 117 -0.17 18.62 -5.05
CA PRO A 117 -0.67 17.40 -4.40
C PRO A 117 0.32 16.87 -3.36
N ILE A 118 -0.17 16.50 -2.18
CA ILE A 118 0.63 15.86 -1.16
C ILE A 118 0.58 14.35 -1.40
N ASN A 119 1.67 13.78 -1.91
CA ASN A 119 1.79 12.34 -2.19
C ASN A 119 2.74 11.67 -1.19
N THR A 120 2.61 11.99 0.10
CA THR A 120 3.50 11.43 1.13
C THR A 120 3.24 9.94 1.31
N ILE A 121 4.31 9.15 1.23
CA ILE A 121 4.26 7.72 1.54
C ILE A 121 4.44 7.57 3.05
N PRO A 122 3.47 7.05 3.81
CA PRO A 122 3.70 6.73 5.21
C PRO A 122 4.83 5.69 5.34
N PRO A 123 5.66 5.76 6.40
CA PRO A 123 6.65 4.73 6.66
C PRO A 123 5.99 3.34 6.68
N SER A 124 6.62 2.37 6.01
CA SER A 124 6.13 1.00 6.13
C SER A 124 6.38 0.48 7.54
N LEU A 125 5.36 -0.12 8.15
CA LEU A 125 5.47 -0.83 9.43
C LEU A 125 5.94 -2.29 9.25
N ALA A 126 6.35 -2.70 8.05
CA ALA A 126 6.80 -4.06 7.80
C ALA A 126 8.12 -4.41 8.50
N GLY A 127 8.23 -5.66 8.93
CA GLY A 127 9.49 -6.21 9.43
C GLY A 127 9.32 -7.18 10.59
N PRO A 128 10.45 -7.62 11.19
CA PRO A 128 10.44 -8.41 12.41
C PRO A 128 9.68 -7.71 13.52
N GLU A 129 8.91 -8.49 14.27
CA GLU A 129 8.20 -8.07 15.47
C GLU A 129 8.76 -8.86 16.67
N ALA A 130 8.34 -8.49 17.88
CA ALA A 130 8.77 -9.22 19.07
C ALA A 130 8.42 -10.71 18.97
N ASP A 131 9.36 -11.57 19.37
CA ASP A 131 9.12 -13.01 19.41
C ASP A 131 7.93 -13.34 20.32
N LEU A 132 7.11 -14.29 19.88
CA LEU A 132 6.03 -14.84 20.69
C LEU A 132 6.59 -15.95 21.57
N VAL A 133 6.35 -15.86 22.89
CA VAL A 133 6.49 -17.00 23.80
C VAL A 133 5.10 -17.61 24.02
N ASP A 134 4.91 -18.85 23.56
CA ASP A 134 3.65 -19.56 23.77
C ASP A 134 3.53 -19.99 25.24
N SER A 135 2.63 -19.35 25.97
CA SER A 135 2.40 -19.60 27.40
C SER A 135 2.02 -21.05 27.75
N ARG A 136 1.61 -21.85 26.76
CA ARG A 136 1.12 -23.23 26.98
C ARG A 136 2.27 -24.24 27.07
N ASP A 137 3.36 -24.02 26.36
CA ASP A 137 4.49 -24.95 26.27
C ASP A 137 5.88 -24.29 26.39
N GLY A 138 5.95 -22.96 26.47
CA GLY A 138 7.18 -22.19 26.58
C GLY A 138 7.94 -22.05 25.26
N GLU A 139 7.37 -22.50 24.13
CA GLU A 139 8.05 -22.40 22.84
C GLU A 139 8.06 -20.97 22.31
N THR A 140 9.23 -20.53 21.85
CA THR A 140 9.41 -19.20 21.23
C THR A 140 9.31 -19.26 19.71
N TYR A 141 8.55 -18.34 19.11
CA TYR A 141 8.36 -18.21 17.66
C TYR A 141 8.70 -16.80 17.19
N HIS A 142 9.44 -16.71 16.09
CA HIS A 142 9.61 -15.43 15.40
C HIS A 142 8.30 -14.95 14.79
N THR A 143 8.10 -13.65 14.83
CA THR A 143 6.92 -12.99 14.26
C THR A 143 7.33 -11.81 13.41
N ALA A 144 6.46 -11.44 12.46
CA ALA A 144 6.70 -10.29 11.61
C ALA A 144 5.38 -9.64 11.21
N ARG A 145 5.43 -8.32 11.03
CA ARG A 145 4.32 -7.56 10.46
C ARG A 145 4.47 -7.51 8.94
N PHE A 146 3.41 -7.90 8.25
CA PHE A 146 3.29 -7.84 6.82
C PHE A 146 2.40 -6.64 6.47
N HIS A 147 3.03 -5.52 6.12
CA HIS A 147 2.38 -4.26 5.81
C HIS A 147 3.06 -3.60 4.60
N SER A 148 2.33 -3.38 3.52
CA SER A 148 2.90 -2.87 2.28
C SER A 148 2.22 -1.58 1.87
N VAL A 149 3.04 -0.57 1.59
CA VAL A 149 2.60 0.70 1.03
C VAL A 149 3.29 0.89 -0.31
N LYS A 150 2.49 1.19 -1.32
CA LYS A 150 2.97 1.62 -2.63
C LYS A 150 2.25 2.90 -3.02
N ALA A 151 3.06 3.90 -3.35
CA ALA A 151 2.62 5.09 -4.05
C ALA A 151 3.58 5.32 -5.22
N GLY A 152 3.12 6.05 -6.22
CA GLY A 152 3.98 6.75 -7.17
C GLY A 152 4.88 7.78 -6.49
N SER A 153 5.57 8.59 -7.29
CA SER A 153 6.55 9.54 -6.76
C SER A 153 5.93 10.55 -5.78
N PRO A 154 6.57 10.84 -4.62
CA PRO A 154 6.07 11.80 -3.65
C PRO A 154 6.00 13.25 -4.18
N TYR A 155 6.79 13.56 -5.21
CA TYR A 155 6.80 14.88 -5.87
C TYR A 155 5.96 14.93 -7.17
N SER A 156 5.14 13.91 -7.43
CA SER A 156 4.23 13.88 -8.59
C SER A 156 3.25 15.06 -8.57
N CYS A 157 3.09 15.72 -9.70
CA CYS A 157 2.12 16.80 -9.93
C CYS A 157 0.71 16.29 -10.19
N THR A 158 0.56 14.98 -10.44
CA THR A 158 -0.74 14.31 -10.39
C THR A 158 -0.97 13.70 -9.01
N PRO A 159 -2.20 13.78 -8.46
CA PRO A 159 -2.57 12.98 -7.30
C PRO A 159 -2.23 11.51 -7.56
N VAL A 160 -1.57 10.89 -6.61
CA VAL A 160 -1.17 9.48 -6.68
C VAL A 160 -2.13 8.66 -5.85
N GLU A 161 -2.62 7.56 -6.41
CA GLU A 161 -3.34 6.56 -5.62
C GLU A 161 -2.34 5.86 -4.68
N VAL A 162 -2.58 5.98 -3.38
CA VAL A 162 -1.80 5.32 -2.34
C VAL A 162 -2.48 4.01 -1.99
N VAL A 163 -1.81 2.90 -2.30
CA VAL A 163 -2.30 1.56 -1.95
C VAL A 163 -1.62 1.14 -0.65
N ILE A 164 -2.43 0.85 0.36
CA ILE A 164 -2.00 0.35 1.68
C ILE A 164 -2.64 -1.02 1.90
N ILE A 165 -1.80 -2.01 2.22
CA ILE A 165 -2.22 -3.36 2.54
C ILE A 165 -1.61 -3.73 3.89
N ASP A 166 -2.46 -3.95 4.90
CA ASP A 166 -2.04 -4.45 6.21
C ASP A 166 -2.54 -5.87 6.40
N ALA A 167 -1.63 -6.84 6.31
CA ALA A 167 -1.90 -8.25 6.60
C ALA A 167 -1.72 -8.57 8.09
N GLY A 168 -1.29 -7.61 8.92
CA GLY A 168 -1.07 -7.78 10.34
C GLY A 168 0.19 -8.57 10.69
N ILE A 169 0.22 -9.09 11.92
CA ILE A 169 1.37 -9.83 12.46
C ILE A 169 1.15 -11.34 12.30
N TRP A 170 2.15 -12.02 11.74
CA TRP A 170 2.14 -13.46 11.50
C TRP A 170 3.35 -14.14 12.15
N MET A 171 3.18 -15.41 12.51
CA MET A 171 4.32 -16.28 12.79
C MET A 171 5.13 -16.50 11.51
N THR A 172 6.45 -16.30 11.60
CA THR A 172 7.39 -16.59 10.50
C THR A 172 8.00 -18.00 10.59
N GLN A 173 7.53 -18.80 11.55
CA GLN A 173 7.84 -20.23 11.70
C GLN A 173 6.56 -21.08 11.78
N ASN A 174 6.64 -22.36 11.36
CA ASN A 174 5.52 -23.29 11.51
C ASN A 174 5.31 -23.64 13.00
N LEU A 175 4.06 -23.77 13.42
CA LEU A 175 3.69 -24.06 14.81
C LEU A 175 4.23 -25.42 15.29
N ARG A 176 4.67 -25.50 16.55
CA ARG A 176 5.24 -26.71 17.17
C ARG A 176 4.43 -27.33 18.32
N TYR A 177 3.32 -26.71 18.72
CA TYR A 177 2.50 -27.12 19.85
C TYR A 177 1.91 -28.54 19.70
N THR A 178 2.11 -29.42 20.68
CA THR A 178 1.64 -30.82 20.61
C THR A 178 0.83 -31.30 21.81
N GLN A 179 0.73 -30.52 22.89
CA GLN A 179 0.09 -30.98 24.11
C GLN A 179 -1.40 -31.25 23.89
N GLY A 180 -1.87 -32.44 24.28
CA GLY A 180 -3.26 -32.88 24.09
C GLY A 180 -3.60 -33.33 22.65
N ILE A 181 -2.61 -33.50 21.77
CA ILE A 181 -2.79 -33.93 20.39
C ILE A 181 -2.06 -35.26 20.19
N THR A 182 -2.68 -36.23 19.52
CA THR A 182 -2.07 -37.55 19.30
C THR A 182 -1.01 -37.51 18.20
N ASN A 183 0.16 -38.09 18.45
CA ASN A 183 1.20 -38.26 17.41
C ASN A 183 0.85 -39.44 16.49
N SER A 184 0.21 -39.18 15.35
CA SER A 184 -0.21 -40.22 14.41
C SER A 184 -0.59 -39.60 13.07
N PRO A 185 -0.18 -40.15 11.91
CA PRO A 185 -0.70 -39.74 10.60
C PRO A 185 -1.84 -40.67 10.13
N ALA A 186 -2.65 -41.20 11.05
CA ALA A 186 -3.74 -42.09 10.70
C ALA A 186 -4.85 -41.36 9.91
N ASP A 187 -5.62 -42.12 9.16
CA ASP A 187 -6.74 -41.57 8.41
C ASP A 187 -7.94 -41.33 9.35
N THR A 188 -8.05 -40.09 9.86
CA THR A 188 -9.16 -39.68 10.71
C THR A 188 -9.54 -38.23 10.50
N TYR A 189 -10.84 -37.97 10.59
CA TYR A 189 -11.43 -36.63 10.51
C TYR A 189 -11.72 -36.04 11.90
N VAL A 190 -11.71 -36.86 12.96
CA VAL A 190 -12.25 -36.49 14.28
C VAL A 190 -11.17 -36.33 15.33
N ALA A 191 -10.24 -37.30 15.41
CA ALA A 191 -9.19 -37.26 16.42
C ALA A 191 -8.19 -36.16 16.07
N MET A 192 -7.82 -35.34 17.05
CA MET A 192 -6.77 -34.35 16.86
C MET A 192 -5.43 -35.06 16.74
N GLN A 193 -4.78 -34.87 15.60
CA GLN A 193 -3.52 -35.53 15.30
C GLN A 193 -2.47 -34.55 14.80
N TYR A 194 -1.23 -34.82 15.21
CA TYR A 194 -0.05 -34.18 14.65
C TYR A 194 0.94 -35.24 14.18
N TYR A 195 1.86 -34.81 13.32
CA TYR A 195 3.02 -35.61 12.96
C TYR A 195 4.24 -34.73 12.74
N THR A 196 5.43 -35.33 12.82
CA THR A 196 6.69 -34.64 12.54
C THR A 196 7.07 -34.87 11.08
N PRO A 197 7.43 -33.83 10.31
CA PRO A 197 7.96 -33.99 8.96
C PRO A 197 9.14 -34.98 8.91
N SER A 198 9.18 -35.84 7.89
CA SER A 198 10.30 -36.78 7.66
C SER A 198 11.47 -36.04 7.04
N ASN A 199 12.54 -35.86 7.81
CA ASN A 199 13.70 -35.06 7.46
C ASN A 199 15.01 -35.79 7.77
N THR A 200 15.15 -37.02 7.27
CA THR A 200 16.37 -37.84 7.39
C THR A 200 17.60 -37.02 7.01
N GLY A 201 18.42 -36.65 8.00
CA GLY A 201 19.64 -35.85 7.83
C GLY A 201 19.55 -34.35 8.17
N ALA A 202 18.39 -33.84 8.60
CA ALA A 202 18.26 -32.44 9.04
C ALA A 202 18.85 -32.21 10.44
N THR A 203 19.48 -31.05 10.65
CA THR A 203 19.98 -30.64 11.97
C THR A 203 18.84 -30.38 12.94
N ALA A 204 19.07 -30.53 14.25
CA ALA A 204 18.06 -30.26 15.28
C ALA A 204 17.40 -28.88 15.15
N ALA A 205 18.20 -27.86 14.77
CA ALA A 205 17.70 -26.51 14.47
C ALA A 205 16.70 -26.51 13.29
N ARG A 206 17.03 -27.17 12.18
CA ARG A 206 16.14 -27.30 11.02
C ARG A 206 14.87 -28.09 11.36
N ILE A 207 14.99 -29.15 12.16
CA ILE A 207 13.81 -29.91 12.64
C ILE A 207 12.87 -28.99 13.43
N ARG A 208 13.42 -28.10 14.26
CA ARG A 208 12.62 -27.14 15.04
C ARG A 208 11.93 -26.11 14.13
N GLU A 209 12.62 -25.58 13.12
CA GLU A 209 12.04 -24.62 12.17
C GLU A 209 10.91 -25.21 11.31
N ASN A 210 10.99 -26.51 11.00
CA ASN A 210 9.99 -27.21 10.18
C ASN A 210 8.60 -27.25 10.83
N GLY A 211 8.50 -27.14 12.16
CA GLY A 211 7.24 -27.22 12.88
C GLY A 211 6.64 -28.63 12.91
N LYS A 212 5.33 -28.71 13.18
CA LYS A 212 4.54 -29.95 13.09
C LYS A 212 3.50 -29.84 11.98
N LEU A 213 3.06 -31.01 11.54
CA LEU A 213 1.96 -31.19 10.59
C LEU A 213 0.72 -31.60 11.37
N TYR A 214 -0.39 -30.89 11.21
CA TYR A 214 -1.63 -31.10 11.95
C TYR A 214 -2.73 -31.54 11.00
N ASN A 215 -3.55 -32.52 11.37
CA ASN A 215 -4.80 -32.71 10.65
C ASN A 215 -5.76 -31.55 10.93
N TRP A 216 -6.84 -31.45 10.14
CA TRP A 216 -7.79 -30.36 10.31
C TRP A 216 -8.43 -30.35 11.70
N ALA A 217 -8.71 -31.53 12.27
CA ALA A 217 -9.24 -31.64 13.63
C ALA A 217 -8.30 -30.98 14.63
N ALA A 218 -6.99 -31.21 14.56
CA ALA A 218 -6.02 -30.52 15.40
C ALA A 218 -5.93 -29.03 15.05
N ALA A 219 -5.70 -28.68 13.78
CA ALA A 219 -5.48 -27.30 13.34
C ALA A 219 -6.64 -26.37 13.72
N SER A 220 -7.88 -26.85 13.56
CA SER A 220 -9.09 -26.09 13.86
C SER A 220 -9.61 -26.27 15.29
N SER A 221 -9.03 -27.15 16.11
CA SER A 221 -9.58 -27.56 17.42
C SER A 221 -11.00 -28.17 17.31
N GLN A 222 -11.10 -29.23 16.50
CA GLN A 222 -12.29 -30.05 16.24
C GLN A 222 -13.52 -29.27 15.76
N LYS A 223 -13.30 -28.11 15.13
CA LYS A 223 -14.38 -27.30 14.53
C LYS A 223 -14.93 -27.91 13.25
N GLY A 224 -14.53 -29.13 12.88
CA GLY A 224 -15.10 -29.89 11.79
C GLY A 224 -16.28 -30.79 12.18
N ASN A 225 -16.95 -30.62 13.32
CA ASN A 225 -17.87 -31.59 13.96
C ASN A 225 -17.11 -32.68 14.75
N THR A 226 -17.43 -32.85 16.03
CA THR A 226 -16.71 -33.74 16.96
C THR A 226 -17.08 -35.21 16.82
N THR A 227 -18.11 -35.56 16.04
CA THR A 227 -18.57 -36.93 15.81
C THR A 227 -18.09 -37.46 14.47
N THR A 228 -18.21 -36.67 13.40
CA THR A 228 -17.86 -37.08 12.04
C THR A 228 -16.59 -36.43 11.52
N GLY A 229 -16.20 -35.26 12.06
CA GLY A 229 -15.12 -34.45 11.48
C GLY A 229 -15.50 -33.83 10.14
N GLN A 230 -16.77 -33.99 9.73
CA GLN A 230 -17.26 -33.64 8.41
C GLN A 230 -18.41 -32.59 8.38
N GLY A 231 -18.48 -31.70 9.37
CA GLY A 231 -19.46 -30.60 9.46
C GLY A 231 -18.81 -29.20 9.43
N ASN A 232 -19.61 -28.17 9.73
CA ASN A 232 -19.24 -26.74 9.73
C ASN A 232 -18.63 -26.29 8.40
N VAL A 233 -19.51 -25.97 7.43
CA VAL A 233 -19.14 -25.44 6.11
C VAL A 233 -19.33 -23.93 6.12
N ASP A 234 -18.25 -23.18 5.89
CA ASP A 234 -18.27 -21.72 5.96
C ASP A 234 -18.65 -21.06 4.64
N ASN A 235 -18.71 -21.83 3.54
CA ASN A 235 -18.97 -21.34 2.17
C ASN A 235 -18.24 -20.01 1.89
N PRO A 236 -16.90 -20.00 1.82
CA PRO A 236 -16.19 -18.77 1.56
C PRO A 236 -16.68 -18.16 0.24
N PRO A 237 -16.82 -16.83 0.17
CA PRO A 237 -17.30 -16.18 -1.04
C PRO A 237 -16.44 -16.59 -2.23
N THR A 238 -17.09 -16.90 -3.37
CA THR A 238 -16.38 -17.11 -4.63
C THR A 238 -15.72 -15.79 -5.01
N TYR A 239 -14.42 -15.67 -4.81
CA TYR A 239 -13.65 -14.50 -5.23
C TYR A 239 -13.66 -14.44 -6.77
N ALA A 240 -14.49 -13.55 -7.34
CA ALA A 240 -14.36 -13.18 -8.74
C ALA A 240 -13.04 -12.40 -8.89
N ALA A 241 -12.24 -12.76 -9.89
CA ALA A 241 -10.86 -12.30 -10.09
C ALA A 241 -10.68 -10.78 -10.35
N ASN A 242 -11.71 -9.97 -10.12
CA ASN A 242 -11.81 -8.60 -10.58
C ASN A 242 -12.77 -7.74 -9.73
N ASP A 243 -13.13 -8.15 -8.51
CA ASP A 243 -13.89 -7.25 -7.63
C ASP A 243 -12.94 -6.22 -7.01
N GLU A 244 -12.93 -5.03 -7.63
CA GLU A 244 -12.36 -3.82 -7.07
C GLU A 244 -13.02 -3.55 -5.71
N LYS A 245 -12.19 -3.20 -4.71
CA LYS A 245 -12.57 -2.71 -3.37
C LYS A 245 -12.58 -3.75 -2.24
N TYR A 246 -11.39 -4.26 -1.96
CA TYR A 246 -11.07 -4.96 -0.72
C TYR A 246 -11.07 -3.98 0.45
N GLY A 247 -12.05 -4.13 1.33
CA GLY A 247 -12.16 -3.39 2.57
C GLY A 247 -13.44 -3.64 3.37
N THR A 248 -14.54 -4.16 2.81
CA THR A 248 -15.79 -4.23 3.62
C THR A 248 -16.87 -5.25 3.23
N ALA A 249 -16.73 -6.11 2.20
CA ALA A 249 -17.89 -6.91 1.75
C ALA A 249 -17.76 -8.46 1.74
N GLY A 250 -16.57 -9.04 1.99
CA GLY A 250 -16.40 -10.50 2.01
C GLY A 250 -15.83 -11.09 3.31
N ALA A 251 -15.16 -10.27 4.13
CA ALA A 251 -14.56 -10.70 5.38
C ALA A 251 -15.59 -11.06 6.48
N SER A 252 -16.86 -10.66 6.31
CA SER A 252 -17.91 -10.85 7.32
C SER A 252 -18.53 -12.25 7.36
N THR A 253 -18.16 -13.16 6.45
CA THR A 253 -18.69 -14.53 6.43
C THR A 253 -17.67 -15.61 6.83
N GLU A 254 -16.37 -15.29 6.86
CA GLU A 254 -15.36 -16.29 7.24
C GLU A 254 -15.22 -16.40 8.75
N VAL A 255 -15.50 -17.59 9.28
CA VAL A 255 -15.44 -17.86 10.72
C VAL A 255 -13.98 -17.94 11.16
N ARG A 256 -13.51 -16.90 11.87
CA ARG A 256 -12.22 -16.94 12.56
C ARG A 256 -12.21 -18.04 13.62
N ARG A 257 -11.11 -18.80 13.65
CA ARG A 257 -10.91 -19.90 14.60
C ARG A 257 -9.54 -19.77 15.23
N GLN A 258 -9.48 -19.67 16.55
CA GLN A 258 -8.20 -19.80 17.27
C GLN A 258 -7.52 -21.12 16.89
N GLY A 259 -8.25 -22.23 16.99
CA GLY A 259 -7.72 -23.54 16.64
C GLY A 259 -6.55 -23.95 17.53
N VAL A 260 -5.51 -24.55 16.95
CA VAL A 260 -4.28 -24.95 17.66
C VAL A 260 -3.38 -23.76 18.04
N CYS A 261 -3.66 -22.56 17.52
CA CYS A 261 -2.89 -21.36 17.80
C CYS A 261 -2.99 -20.90 19.27
N PRO A 262 -1.96 -20.22 19.78
CA PRO A 262 -1.95 -19.73 21.16
C PRO A 262 -3.02 -18.65 21.40
N PRO A 263 -3.39 -18.37 22.67
CA PRO A 263 -4.29 -17.27 22.99
C PRO A 263 -3.82 -15.94 22.39
N GLY A 264 -4.74 -15.15 21.81
CA GLY A 264 -4.42 -13.92 21.09
C GLY A 264 -3.92 -14.12 19.65
N TRP A 265 -3.94 -15.38 19.17
CA TRP A 265 -3.58 -15.77 17.82
C TRP A 265 -4.59 -16.76 17.26
N HIS A 266 -4.76 -16.77 15.94
CA HIS A 266 -5.71 -17.64 15.26
C HIS A 266 -5.13 -18.33 14.03
N LEU A 267 -5.83 -19.38 13.60
CA LEU A 267 -5.64 -20.01 12.31
C LEU A 267 -6.16 -19.06 11.22
N PRO A 268 -5.31 -18.58 10.29
CA PRO A 268 -5.68 -17.55 9.33
C PRO A 268 -6.78 -18.02 8.39
N THR A 269 -7.73 -17.13 8.11
CA THR A 269 -8.79 -17.33 7.11
C THR A 269 -8.26 -17.25 5.68
N ASP A 270 -9.05 -17.67 4.69
CA ASP A 270 -8.67 -17.52 3.29
C ASP A 270 -8.46 -16.05 2.88
N THR A 271 -9.31 -15.14 3.40
CA THR A 271 -9.16 -13.70 3.24
C THR A 271 -7.83 -13.21 3.80
N GLU A 272 -7.41 -13.69 4.97
CA GLU A 272 -6.15 -13.24 5.59
C GLU A 272 -4.93 -13.74 4.81
N TRP A 273 -4.97 -14.97 4.28
CA TRP A 273 -3.95 -15.45 3.34
C TRP A 273 -3.89 -14.62 2.05
N TYR A 274 -5.03 -14.11 1.60
CA TYR A 274 -5.11 -13.26 0.41
C TYR A 274 -4.43 -11.93 0.67
N ILE A 275 -4.82 -11.24 1.73
CA ILE A 275 -4.24 -9.96 2.13
C ILE A 275 -2.72 -10.09 2.35
N LEU A 276 -2.26 -11.20 2.97
CA LEU A 276 -0.83 -11.50 3.07
C LEU A 276 -0.16 -11.60 1.70
N THR A 277 -0.76 -12.36 0.78
CA THR A 277 -0.21 -12.56 -0.58
C THR A 277 -0.16 -11.24 -1.36
N GLU A 278 -1.18 -10.39 -1.25
CA GLU A 278 -1.17 -9.05 -1.86
C GLU A 278 -0.09 -8.16 -1.25
N ALA A 279 0.10 -8.18 0.08
CA ALA A 279 1.15 -7.42 0.73
C ALA A 279 2.54 -7.84 0.21
N LEU A 280 2.77 -9.16 0.05
CA LEU A 280 4.01 -9.70 -0.52
C LEU A 280 4.22 -9.27 -1.99
N LYS A 281 3.16 -9.25 -2.81
CA LYS A 281 3.25 -8.79 -4.21
C LYS A 281 3.50 -7.30 -4.33
N LEU A 282 2.91 -6.51 -3.44
CA LEU A 282 2.98 -5.05 -3.50
C LEU A 282 4.39 -4.52 -3.23
N ARG A 283 5.08 -5.13 -2.26
CA ARG A 283 6.44 -4.74 -1.81
C ARG A 283 7.30 -5.97 -1.46
N PRO A 284 7.65 -6.80 -2.45
CA PRO A 284 8.41 -8.04 -2.21
C PRO A 284 9.81 -7.78 -1.64
N ASP A 285 10.38 -6.59 -1.89
CA ASP A 285 11.68 -6.14 -1.41
C ASP A 285 11.74 -6.05 0.13
N LEU A 286 10.58 -5.84 0.77
CA LEU A 286 10.48 -5.81 2.23
C LEU A 286 10.63 -7.20 2.84
N TYR A 287 10.24 -8.26 2.14
CA TYR A 287 10.10 -9.62 2.70
C TYR A 287 11.01 -10.66 2.03
N SER A 288 11.65 -10.31 0.92
CA SER A 288 12.44 -11.22 0.07
C SER A 288 13.57 -10.48 -0.64
N SER A 289 14.36 -11.21 -1.43
CA SER A 289 15.37 -10.64 -2.34
C SER A 289 14.82 -10.16 -3.68
N GLN A 290 13.51 -10.32 -3.93
CA GLN A 290 12.86 -9.89 -5.18
C GLN A 290 12.49 -8.41 -5.15
N THR A 291 12.57 -7.74 -6.30
CA THR A 291 12.11 -6.35 -6.46
C THR A 291 10.70 -6.26 -7.07
N THR A 292 10.23 -7.34 -7.70
CA THR A 292 8.90 -7.43 -8.30
C THR A 292 8.26 -8.79 -8.03
N ALA A 293 6.94 -8.79 -7.84
CA ALA A 293 6.17 -10.00 -7.65
C ALA A 293 4.75 -9.86 -8.22
N THR A 294 4.21 -10.97 -8.71
CA THR A 294 2.87 -11.13 -9.28
C THR A 294 2.30 -12.48 -8.83
N ASP A 295 1.05 -12.79 -9.20
CA ASP A 295 0.45 -14.10 -8.92
C ASP A 295 1.25 -15.27 -9.51
N ALA A 296 1.98 -15.02 -10.61
CA ALA A 296 2.81 -16.03 -11.24
C ALA A 296 4.05 -16.41 -10.42
N ASN A 297 4.53 -15.54 -9.52
CA ASN A 297 5.81 -15.77 -8.83
C ASN A 297 5.81 -15.52 -7.30
N VAL A 298 4.68 -15.13 -6.70
CA VAL A 298 4.62 -14.85 -5.25
C VAL A 298 4.94 -16.07 -4.37
N GLY A 299 4.76 -17.30 -4.89
CA GLY A 299 5.21 -18.51 -4.22
C GLY A 299 6.73 -18.51 -3.97
N ASN A 300 7.54 -17.93 -4.85
CA ASN A 300 8.99 -17.76 -4.62
C ASN A 300 9.29 -16.78 -3.49
N VAL A 301 8.48 -15.73 -3.32
CA VAL A 301 8.63 -14.74 -2.24
C VAL A 301 8.35 -15.39 -0.88
N MET A 302 7.45 -16.37 -0.83
CA MET A 302 7.09 -17.09 0.41
C MET A 302 8.09 -18.20 0.77
N LYS A 303 8.63 -18.91 -0.22
CA LYS A 303 9.57 -20.02 0.00
C LYS A 303 10.88 -19.52 0.63
N ASN A 304 11.37 -20.27 1.61
CA ASN A 304 12.66 -20.01 2.24
C ASN A 304 13.80 -20.08 1.20
N SER A 305 14.73 -19.12 1.24
CA SER A 305 15.83 -19.01 0.27
C SER A 305 16.91 -20.10 0.39
N THR A 306 16.95 -20.84 1.50
CA THR A 306 17.91 -21.93 1.73
C THR A 306 17.42 -23.29 1.22
N GLU A 307 16.15 -23.41 0.83
CA GLU A 307 15.60 -24.62 0.21
C GLU A 307 16.04 -24.68 -1.26
N ALA A 308 17.27 -25.12 -1.50
CA ALA A 308 17.94 -25.09 -2.82
C ALA A 308 17.54 -26.24 -3.78
N ALA A 309 16.46 -26.96 -3.51
CA ALA A 309 16.06 -28.11 -4.32
C ALA A 309 14.94 -27.75 -5.29
N GLY A 310 15.23 -27.64 -6.60
CA GLY A 310 14.25 -27.52 -7.69
C GLY A 310 14.48 -26.35 -8.64
N ALA A 311 13.61 -26.21 -9.65
CA ALA A 311 13.74 -25.19 -10.69
C ALA A 311 13.30 -23.78 -10.22
N TYR A 312 12.47 -23.71 -9.18
CA TYR A 312 11.89 -22.46 -8.68
C TYR A 312 12.33 -22.20 -7.25
N LEU A 313 13.40 -21.42 -7.11
CA LEU A 313 14.06 -21.13 -5.84
C LEU A 313 13.22 -20.20 -4.96
N GLY A 314 13.31 -20.40 -3.64
CA GLY A 314 12.79 -19.47 -2.66
C GLY A 314 13.62 -18.20 -2.58
N THR A 315 12.98 -17.10 -2.23
CA THR A 315 13.61 -15.76 -2.13
C THR A 315 13.28 -15.05 -0.83
N SER A 316 12.44 -15.66 0.02
CA SER A 316 12.09 -15.08 1.32
C SER A 316 13.35 -14.76 2.13
N LYS A 317 13.31 -13.62 2.82
CA LYS A 317 14.23 -13.33 3.92
C LYS A 317 14.11 -14.42 5.00
N PRO A 318 15.15 -14.61 5.83
CA PRO A 318 15.07 -15.41 7.04
C PRO A 318 13.90 -15.00 7.95
N SER A 319 13.43 -15.95 8.76
CA SER A 319 12.26 -15.80 9.64
C SER A 319 12.45 -14.71 10.70
N ASP A 320 13.66 -14.56 11.24
CA ASP A 320 14.10 -13.51 12.17
C ASP A 320 14.33 -12.15 11.50
N GLN A 321 14.33 -12.10 10.17
CA GLN A 321 14.48 -10.88 9.36
C GLN A 321 13.19 -10.45 8.65
N GLY A 322 12.04 -10.97 9.10
CA GLY A 322 10.73 -10.54 8.64
C GLY A 322 10.26 -11.20 7.34
N GLY A 323 10.96 -12.24 6.85
CA GLY A 323 10.48 -13.03 5.72
C GLY A 323 9.46 -14.08 6.15
N PHE A 324 8.59 -14.49 5.22
CA PHE A 324 7.61 -15.55 5.48
C PHE A 324 8.30 -16.91 5.74
N ALA A 325 9.44 -17.16 5.09
CA ALA A 325 10.36 -18.26 5.36
C ALA A 325 9.69 -19.66 5.35
N GLY A 326 8.94 -19.96 4.28
CA GLY A 326 8.26 -21.25 4.12
C GLY A 326 9.22 -22.38 3.71
N TYR A 327 9.48 -23.32 4.63
CA TYR A 327 10.26 -24.53 4.36
C TYR A 327 9.43 -25.61 3.66
N LEU A 328 10.00 -26.36 2.70
CA LEU A 328 9.29 -27.40 1.95
C LEU A 328 9.20 -28.72 2.73
N VAL A 329 8.35 -28.78 3.75
CA VAL A 329 8.29 -29.90 4.72
C VAL A 329 7.35 -31.05 4.33
N GLY A 330 6.69 -30.97 3.18
CA GLY A 330 5.74 -31.95 2.70
C GLY A 330 4.41 -31.92 3.45
N PHE A 331 3.78 -33.08 3.56
CA PHE A 331 2.58 -33.33 4.34
C PHE A 331 2.54 -34.80 4.80
N ALA A 332 1.68 -35.12 5.77
CA ALA A 332 1.50 -36.50 6.22
C ALA A 332 0.07 -37.01 5.97
N ASN A 333 -0.05 -38.25 5.51
CA ASN A 333 -1.30 -38.98 5.38
C ASN A 333 -1.05 -40.49 5.37
N GLN A 334 -2.06 -41.30 5.67
CA GLN A 334 -2.00 -42.77 5.57
C GLN A 334 -0.72 -43.37 6.20
N ASN A 335 -0.35 -42.89 7.38
CA ASN A 335 0.83 -43.31 8.13
C ASN A 335 2.20 -42.98 7.48
N ARG A 336 2.27 -42.04 6.53
CA ARG A 336 3.52 -41.64 5.86
C ARG A 336 3.63 -40.14 5.67
N VAL A 337 4.86 -39.62 5.67
CA VAL A 337 5.17 -38.26 5.19
C VAL A 337 5.62 -38.33 3.74
N THR A 338 5.06 -37.46 2.89
CA THR A 338 5.40 -37.37 1.46
C THR A 338 5.74 -35.92 1.11
N GLY A 339 6.64 -35.73 0.13
CA GLY A 339 6.90 -34.42 -0.46
C GLY A 339 7.82 -33.49 0.34
N TYR A 340 8.60 -34.04 1.27
CA TYR A 340 9.70 -33.30 1.92
C TYR A 340 10.73 -32.85 0.88
N GLY A 341 11.19 -31.60 0.96
CA GLY A 341 12.03 -30.93 -0.02
C GLY A 341 11.31 -30.57 -1.33
N VAL A 342 10.04 -30.94 -1.49
CA VAL A 342 9.27 -30.73 -2.72
C VAL A 342 8.19 -29.67 -2.53
N SER A 343 7.44 -29.73 -1.44
CA SER A 343 6.27 -28.85 -1.22
C SER A 343 6.07 -28.48 0.24
N ASN A 344 5.35 -27.40 0.53
CA ASN A 344 4.72 -27.18 1.83
C ASN A 344 3.25 -26.87 1.63
N HIS A 345 2.47 -27.20 2.65
CA HIS A 345 1.04 -26.99 2.72
C HIS A 345 0.71 -26.33 4.06
N TRP A 346 -0.11 -25.29 4.03
CA TRP A 346 -0.64 -24.64 5.23
C TRP A 346 -2.16 -24.69 5.27
N TRP A 347 -2.70 -24.98 6.44
CA TRP A 347 -4.14 -24.87 6.66
C TRP A 347 -4.59 -23.39 6.67
N ALA A 348 -5.74 -23.12 6.05
CA ALA A 348 -6.53 -21.93 6.28
C ALA A 348 -7.78 -22.30 7.09
N SER A 349 -8.27 -21.44 7.99
CA SER A 349 -9.43 -21.73 8.84
C SER A 349 -10.76 -21.85 8.07
N SER A 350 -10.81 -21.39 6.81
CA SER A 350 -11.97 -21.50 5.93
C SER A 350 -12.29 -22.95 5.55
N SER A 351 -13.50 -23.39 5.83
CA SER A 351 -14.00 -24.69 5.37
C SER A 351 -14.56 -24.62 3.94
N TYR A 352 -14.23 -25.61 3.09
CA TYR A 352 -14.79 -25.72 1.74
C TYR A 352 -16.10 -26.53 1.72
N ASN A 353 -16.09 -27.73 2.29
CA ASN A 353 -17.28 -28.57 2.46
C ASN A 353 -17.11 -29.46 3.70
N GLY A 354 -18.04 -30.39 3.91
CA GLY A 354 -17.98 -31.29 5.06
C GLY A 354 -16.63 -32.01 5.17
N ALA A 355 -16.11 -32.59 4.09
CA ALA A 355 -14.89 -33.39 4.14
C ALA A 355 -13.58 -32.62 3.88
N ASN A 356 -13.66 -31.38 3.38
CA ASN A 356 -12.50 -30.64 2.88
C ASN A 356 -12.41 -29.23 3.44
N SER A 357 -11.19 -28.78 3.68
CA SER A 357 -10.88 -27.42 4.11
C SER A 357 -9.84 -26.79 3.20
N TRP A 358 -9.78 -25.46 3.17
CA TRP A 358 -8.85 -24.76 2.32
C TRP A 358 -7.42 -24.86 2.82
N LYS A 359 -6.50 -24.99 1.86
CA LYS A 359 -5.07 -24.95 2.11
C LYS A 359 -4.37 -23.97 1.18
N ARG A 360 -3.15 -23.61 1.55
CA ARG A 360 -2.16 -23.00 0.66
C ARG A 360 -1.06 -23.99 0.38
N ARG A 361 -0.56 -24.02 -0.85
CA ARG A 361 0.58 -24.86 -1.24
C ARG A 361 1.61 -24.03 -2.00
N VAL A 362 2.87 -24.25 -1.66
CA VAL A 362 4.03 -23.87 -2.48
C VAL A 362 4.86 -25.10 -2.76
N ASP A 363 5.52 -25.16 -3.91
CA ASP A 363 6.43 -26.24 -4.24
C ASP A 363 7.63 -25.78 -5.06
N ASN A 364 8.56 -26.68 -5.30
CA ASN A 364 9.78 -26.41 -6.04
C ASN A 364 9.67 -26.57 -7.56
N SER A 365 8.46 -26.91 -8.04
CA SER A 365 8.14 -27.10 -9.47
C SER A 365 7.32 -25.97 -10.06
N THR A 366 6.92 -25.00 -9.22
CA THR A 366 6.16 -23.81 -9.61
C THR A 366 6.65 -22.57 -8.84
N SER A 367 6.42 -21.39 -9.41
CA SER A 367 6.72 -20.10 -8.77
C SER A 367 5.50 -19.44 -8.13
N SER A 368 4.28 -19.89 -8.45
CA SER A 368 3.04 -19.38 -7.89
C SER A 368 2.70 -20.07 -6.56
N ILE A 369 1.63 -19.59 -5.92
CA ILE A 369 0.99 -20.23 -4.78
C ILE A 369 -0.29 -20.94 -5.26
N ASP A 370 -0.51 -22.17 -4.81
CA ASP A 370 -1.74 -22.93 -5.08
C ASP A 370 -2.77 -22.75 -3.95
N TRP A 371 -4.01 -22.54 -4.36
CA TRP A 371 -5.18 -22.26 -3.53
C TRP A 371 -6.22 -23.33 -3.85
N SER A 372 -6.33 -24.34 -2.98
CA SER A 372 -7.20 -25.48 -3.25
C SER A 372 -7.73 -26.09 -1.97
N PRO A 373 -8.93 -26.68 -1.99
CA PRO A 373 -9.41 -27.48 -0.87
C PRO A 373 -8.64 -28.80 -0.79
N SER A 374 -8.56 -29.36 0.42
CA SER A 374 -7.96 -30.66 0.65
C SER A 374 -8.68 -31.40 1.76
N SER A 375 -8.59 -32.72 1.72
CA SER A 375 -9.21 -33.59 2.69
C SER A 375 -8.70 -33.30 4.11
N ARG A 376 -9.64 -33.19 5.05
CA ARG A 376 -9.40 -32.79 6.45
C ARG A 376 -8.55 -33.79 7.25
N ASN A 377 -8.39 -35.01 6.76
CA ASN A 377 -7.52 -36.06 7.32
C ASN A 377 -6.02 -35.88 6.97
N ASN A 378 -5.68 -35.05 5.99
CA ASN A 378 -4.28 -34.74 5.67
C ASN A 378 -3.66 -33.90 6.80
N HIS A 379 -2.35 -34.00 6.98
CA HIS A 379 -1.61 -33.23 7.98
C HIS A 379 -0.75 -32.16 7.32
N PHE A 380 -1.06 -30.90 7.59
CA PHE A 380 -0.37 -29.73 7.03
C PHE A 380 0.18 -28.82 8.11
N SER A 381 1.13 -27.96 7.72
CA SER A 381 1.71 -26.95 8.61
C SER A 381 0.66 -25.94 9.05
N VAL A 382 0.87 -25.30 10.20
CA VAL A 382 0.06 -24.17 10.67
C VAL A 382 0.95 -22.95 10.87
N ARG A 383 0.46 -21.80 10.40
CA ARG A 383 1.04 -20.47 10.62
C ARG A 383 -0.02 -19.63 11.29
N CYS A 384 0.21 -19.20 12.52
CA CYS A 384 -0.78 -18.41 13.24
C CYS A 384 -0.64 -16.92 12.91
N LYS A 385 -1.77 -16.23 12.89
CA LYS A 385 -1.85 -14.77 12.77
C LYS A 385 -2.34 -14.18 14.09
N LYS A 386 -1.83 -13.00 14.45
CA LYS A 386 -2.26 -12.28 15.66
C LYS A 386 -3.65 -11.68 15.44
N ASP A 387 -4.47 -11.68 16.50
CA ASP A 387 -5.82 -11.13 16.52
C ASP A 387 -5.87 -9.63 16.20
#